data_AF-A0AA39A2P9-F1
#
_entry.id   AF-A0AA39A2P9-F1
#
_cell.length_a   1.000
_cell.length_b   1.000
_cell.length_c   1.000
_cell.angle_alpha   90.00
_cell.angle_beta   90.00
_cell.angle_gamma   90.00
#
_symmetry.space_group_name_H-M   'P 1'
#
loop_
_entity.id
_entity.type
_entity.pdbx_description
1 polymer ?
#
loop_
_entity_poly.entity_id
_entity_poly.type
_entity_poly.pdbx_seq_one_letter_code
_entity_poly.pdbx_strand_id
1 'polypeptide(L)'
;MECGSVTKPSKSSSNITEIVSRFARVCRFRSVGVFSSSENPGHNRHDHCPSNGDVVMVEDCSNATEETECKAEKVHPQPVEGLSRSGACGGGNVEILKLFDTVSSLKLAYIQLQQAHIPYDPEKIKAANELVVAEVEALCKIKRAYKEKKHLGKVKLGSSHSELIQVKEKLLEQLKSQATAKDSEILSLRGQLEDLDLKNAELTDKLERKCLEEEKVGVFNQPSFQDAFNAASKAIHDFSKPLISFMKISGWDLDLAANSIEEDAVVYSKRCHKKYAFEAYIARRMFHGISIQSCNFEDGTGFDDPVGALIEDPDSGFAKFCRTKYLLVVHPKMEASFFGNLDHRMLVMRGKHPRTPFYQAFVKMAKCVWILLGIAASVKPKAEIFEVKRGSEFSDVYMECVEGDKEATGGFDEGQTRLKVEFMVMPGFRIGDILVRSRVYLSKMRS
;
A
#
# COMPACT_ATOMS: atom_id res chain seq x y z
N MET A 1 -8.62 -60.58 25.37
CA MET A 1 -8.13 -59.97 26.61
C MET A 1 -7.35 -58.72 26.23
N GLU A 2 -7.80 -57.62 26.80
CA GLU A 2 -7.24 -56.26 26.82
C GLU A 2 -5.74 -56.27 27.22
N CYS A 3 -4.92 -55.25 26.92
CA CYS A 3 -5.11 -53.86 27.32
C CYS A 3 -4.18 -52.91 26.56
N GLY A 4 -4.66 -51.69 26.29
CA GLY A 4 -3.97 -50.66 25.52
C GLY A 4 -3.04 -49.77 26.35
N SER A 5 -2.29 -48.90 25.66
CA SER A 5 -1.75 -47.68 26.24
C SER A 5 -1.87 -46.53 25.24
N VAL A 6 -2.52 -45.47 25.71
CA VAL A 6 -2.88 -44.24 24.99
C VAL A 6 -1.73 -43.25 25.13
N THR A 7 -1.15 -42.81 24.02
CA THR A 7 -0.16 -41.72 23.99
C THR A 7 -0.87 -40.37 23.91
N LYS A 8 -0.71 -39.53 24.93
CA LYS A 8 -1.20 -38.14 24.95
C LYS A 8 -0.36 -37.23 24.05
N PRO A 9 -0.94 -36.26 23.33
CA PRO A 9 -0.16 -35.23 22.65
C PRO A 9 0.31 -34.16 23.64
N SER A 10 1.58 -33.81 23.55
CA SER A 10 2.22 -32.73 24.32
C SER A 10 1.63 -31.37 23.93
N LYS A 11 1.03 -30.68 24.91
CA LYS A 11 0.57 -29.29 24.78
C LYS A 11 1.78 -28.36 24.60
N SER A 12 1.72 -27.51 23.58
CA SER A 12 2.63 -26.37 23.40
C SER A 12 2.45 -25.38 24.54
N SER A 13 3.40 -25.33 25.47
CA SER A 13 3.45 -24.26 26.48
C SER A 13 3.85 -22.95 25.82
N SER A 14 3.11 -21.87 26.09
CA SER A 14 3.36 -20.55 25.52
C SER A 14 4.68 -19.95 26.05
N ASN A 15 5.62 -19.69 25.13
CA ASN A 15 6.96 -19.15 25.40
C ASN A 15 6.98 -17.64 25.76
N ILE A 16 5.81 -16.99 25.77
CA ILE A 16 5.67 -15.59 26.24
C ILE A 16 6.08 -15.50 27.72
N THR A 17 5.75 -16.51 28.52
CA THR A 17 6.08 -16.56 29.95
C THR A 17 7.59 -16.60 30.21
N GLU A 18 8.37 -17.24 29.33
CA GLU A 18 9.83 -17.31 29.49
C GLU A 18 10.52 -16.01 29.08
N ILE A 19 10.04 -15.37 28.01
CA ILE A 19 10.52 -14.05 27.58
C ILE A 19 10.18 -13.00 28.65
N VAL A 20 8.96 -13.03 29.19
CA VAL A 20 8.51 -12.15 30.28
C VAL A 20 9.30 -12.42 31.56
N SER A 21 9.64 -13.67 31.89
CA SER A 21 10.41 -13.99 33.10
C SER A 21 11.88 -13.56 33.02
N ARG A 22 12.51 -13.72 31.85
CA ARG A 22 13.86 -13.19 31.60
C ARG A 22 13.87 -11.67 31.65
N PHE A 23 12.86 -11.01 31.09
CA PHE A 23 12.70 -9.56 31.18
C PHE A 23 12.39 -9.08 32.62
N ALA A 24 11.57 -9.80 33.38
CA ALA A 24 11.29 -9.50 34.78
C ALA A 24 12.57 -9.56 35.64
N ARG A 25 13.53 -10.43 35.31
CA ARG A 25 14.87 -10.43 35.94
C ARG A 25 15.69 -9.17 35.58
N VAL A 26 15.49 -8.59 34.40
CA VAL A 26 16.12 -7.30 34.01
C VAL A 26 15.55 -6.14 34.80
N CYS A 27 14.23 -6.13 35.06
CA CYS A 27 13.59 -5.07 35.84
C CYS A 27 13.91 -5.12 37.34
N ARG A 28 14.33 -6.28 37.89
CA ARG A 28 14.67 -6.44 39.32
C ARG A 28 15.99 -5.78 39.74
N PHE A 29 16.81 -5.27 38.82
CA PHE A 29 18.07 -4.59 39.14
C PHE A 29 17.96 -3.07 39.29
N ARG A 30 16.74 -2.49 39.36
CA ARG A 30 16.53 -1.12 39.82
C ARG A 30 15.80 -1.10 41.15
N SER A 31 16.53 -1.39 42.23
CA SER A 31 16.19 -0.98 43.60
C SER A 31 17.42 -1.14 44.50
N VAL A 32 18.37 -0.21 44.40
CA VAL A 32 19.30 0.10 45.51
C VAL A 32 19.36 1.62 45.63
N GLY A 33 18.72 2.13 46.68
CA GLY A 33 18.96 3.42 47.32
C GLY A 33 18.37 4.65 46.62
N VAL A 34 17.24 5.16 47.12
CA VAL A 34 17.11 6.44 47.88
C VAL A 34 15.74 6.43 48.59
N PHE A 35 15.70 7.04 49.77
CA PHE A 35 14.77 6.90 50.89
C PHE A 35 13.28 7.32 50.68
N SER A 36 12.46 6.72 51.55
CA SER A 36 11.05 6.89 52.00
C SER A 36 10.36 8.26 51.78
N SER A 37 9.03 8.38 51.62
CA SER A 37 7.95 7.90 52.50
C SER A 37 6.54 7.98 51.85
N SER A 38 5.67 7.01 52.20
CA SER A 38 4.19 7.05 52.42
C SER A 38 3.28 7.77 51.38
N GLU A 39 2.15 7.25 50.86
CA GLU A 39 1.04 6.49 51.44
C GLU A 39 0.25 5.70 50.36
N ASN A 40 -0.65 4.84 50.83
CA ASN A 40 -1.35 3.73 50.16
C ASN A 40 -2.67 4.13 49.41
N PRO A 41 -3.37 3.17 48.75
CA PRO A 41 -4.19 3.37 47.54
C PRO A 41 -5.70 3.08 47.69
N GLY A 42 -6.49 3.26 46.62
CA GLY A 42 -7.81 2.62 46.41
C GLY A 42 -8.31 2.87 44.97
N HIS A 43 -8.50 1.89 44.09
CA HIS A 43 -9.53 0.85 43.95
C HIS A 43 -10.76 1.22 43.10
N ASN A 44 -11.03 0.31 42.13
CA ASN A 44 -12.31 -0.09 41.50
C ASN A 44 -12.92 0.72 40.34
N ARG A 45 -13.12 0.02 39.21
CA ARG A 45 -14.44 -0.44 38.68
C ARG A 45 -14.25 -1.21 37.36
N HIS A 46 -14.60 -2.50 37.31
CA HIS A 46 -15.92 -3.13 37.08
C HIS A 46 -16.19 -3.42 35.60
N ASP A 47 -16.06 -4.71 35.27
CA ASP A 47 -16.56 -5.37 34.07
C ASP A 47 -18.08 -5.55 34.13
N HIS A 48 -18.74 -5.42 32.96
CA HIS A 48 -19.85 -6.30 32.56
C HIS A 48 -19.98 -6.34 31.04
N CYS A 49 -20.01 -7.57 30.51
CA CYS A 49 -20.26 -7.96 29.13
C CYS A 49 -21.70 -8.50 28.99
N PRO A 50 -22.28 -8.52 27.78
CA PRO A 50 -22.71 -9.83 27.27
C PRO A 50 -22.52 -10.05 25.73
N SER A 51 -21.89 -11.19 25.41
CA SER A 51 -22.22 -12.27 24.44
C SER A 51 -23.57 -12.16 23.69
N ASN A 52 -23.82 -12.55 22.43
CA ASN A 52 -23.13 -13.34 21.39
C ASN A 52 -23.87 -13.14 20.04
N GLY A 53 -23.24 -13.44 18.89
CA GLY A 53 -23.93 -13.67 17.62
C GLY A 53 -23.00 -13.71 16.41
N ASP A 54 -22.91 -14.88 15.76
CA ASP A 54 -21.97 -15.29 14.71
C ASP A 54 -21.90 -14.42 13.43
N VAL A 55 -20.70 -14.32 12.85
CA VAL A 55 -20.42 -13.78 11.50
C VAL A 55 -19.61 -14.81 10.71
N VAL A 56 -20.09 -15.15 9.52
CA VAL A 56 -19.37 -15.90 8.49
C VAL A 56 -18.93 -14.94 7.38
N MET A 57 -17.63 -15.02 7.10
CA MET A 57 -16.82 -14.60 5.95
C MET A 57 -17.53 -14.23 4.65
N VAL A 58 -17.07 -13.16 3.97
CA VAL A 58 -16.60 -13.18 2.55
C VAL A 58 -15.59 -12.04 2.34
N GLU A 59 -14.50 -12.36 1.64
CA GLU A 59 -13.35 -11.53 1.25
C GLU A 59 -13.61 -10.57 0.07
N ASP A 60 -12.90 -9.45 0.12
CA ASP A 60 -12.17 -8.67 -0.91
C ASP A 60 -12.54 -8.74 -2.41
N CYS A 61 -12.55 -7.55 -3.02
CA CYS A 61 -11.79 -7.32 -4.25
C CYS A 61 -11.37 -5.87 -4.46
N SER A 62 -10.18 -5.73 -5.03
CA SER A 62 -9.34 -4.55 -5.15
C SER A 62 -9.53 -3.76 -6.46
N ASN A 63 -9.21 -2.47 -6.37
CA ASN A 63 -8.60 -1.51 -7.32
C ASN A 63 -8.92 -1.50 -8.84
N ALA A 64 -9.34 -0.31 -9.30
CA ALA A 64 -8.64 0.64 -10.21
C ALA A 64 -7.41 0.12 -11.00
N THR A 65 -7.11 0.52 -12.25
CA THR A 65 -7.36 1.79 -12.95
C THR A 65 -7.13 1.62 -14.46
N GLU A 66 -7.93 2.37 -15.22
CA GLU A 66 -7.64 3.14 -16.44
C GLU A 66 -7.15 2.54 -17.77
N GLU A 67 -7.87 3.05 -18.78
CA GLU A 67 -7.76 2.92 -20.21
C GLU A 67 -6.80 3.97 -20.80
N THR A 68 -6.33 3.69 -22.01
CA THR A 68 -6.14 4.64 -23.12
C THR A 68 -5.96 3.72 -24.35
N GLU A 69 -6.55 3.89 -25.53
CA GLU A 69 -6.98 5.10 -26.22
C GLU A 69 -7.74 4.72 -27.53
N CYS A 70 -8.61 5.64 -27.96
CA CYS A 70 -9.10 5.96 -29.32
C CYS A 70 -10.15 5.11 -30.10
N LYS A 71 -11.31 5.76 -30.24
CA LYS A 71 -12.10 6.09 -31.47
C LYS A 71 -12.45 4.98 -32.48
N ALA A 72 -13.76 4.70 -32.61
CA ALA A 72 -14.61 5.24 -33.69
C ALA A 72 -16.01 4.58 -33.63
N GLU A 73 -17.06 5.40 -33.77
CA GLU A 73 -18.45 4.96 -33.86
C GLU A 73 -18.70 3.98 -35.02
N LYS A 74 -19.27 2.81 -34.68
CA LYS A 74 -20.16 2.05 -35.58
C LYS A 74 -21.29 1.46 -34.76
N VAL A 75 -22.50 1.95 -35.03
CA VAL A 75 -23.76 1.41 -34.50
C VAL A 75 -23.96 0.01 -35.07
N HIS A 76 -23.82 -1.00 -34.21
CA HIS A 76 -24.31 -2.35 -34.43
C HIS A 76 -25.24 -2.74 -33.28
N PRO A 77 -26.54 -2.95 -33.52
CA PRO A 77 -27.37 -3.64 -32.55
C PRO A 77 -27.01 -5.13 -32.60
N GLN A 78 -26.32 -5.59 -31.56
CA GLN A 78 -26.15 -7.02 -31.29
C GLN A 78 -27.36 -7.58 -30.50
N PRO A 79 -27.58 -8.90 -30.61
CA PRO A 79 -28.88 -9.53 -30.49
C PRO A 79 -29.23 -9.89 -29.04
N VAL A 80 -30.52 -9.91 -28.72
CA VAL A 80 -31.04 -10.70 -27.60
C VAL A 80 -31.92 -11.79 -28.19
N GLU A 81 -31.34 -12.98 -28.26
CA GLU A 81 -32.08 -14.23 -28.37
C GLU A 81 -32.82 -14.51 -27.07
N GLY A 82 -34.02 -15.10 -27.20
CA GLY A 82 -34.55 -15.99 -26.20
C GLY A 82 -35.66 -15.46 -25.30
N LEU A 83 -36.87 -15.28 -25.86
CA LEU A 83 -38.05 -15.67 -25.10
C LEU A 83 -39.07 -16.37 -26.01
N SER A 84 -38.88 -17.68 -26.15
CA SER A 84 -39.91 -18.61 -26.59
C SER A 84 -41.08 -18.56 -25.62
N ARG A 85 -42.11 -17.76 -25.94
CA ARG A 85 -43.46 -17.98 -25.42
C ARG A 85 -44.32 -18.54 -26.52
N SER A 86 -44.37 -19.87 -26.52
CA SER A 86 -45.54 -20.62 -26.99
C SER A 86 -46.78 -20.04 -26.30
N GLY A 87 -47.57 -19.33 -27.09
CA GLY A 87 -48.84 -18.73 -26.71
C GLY A 87 -49.65 -18.66 -27.98
N ALA A 88 -50.57 -19.62 -28.13
CA ALA A 88 -51.45 -19.75 -29.27
C ALA A 88 -52.22 -18.45 -29.54
N CYS A 89 -51.74 -17.66 -30.51
CA CYS A 89 -52.46 -16.61 -31.23
C CYS A 89 -51.63 -16.13 -32.44
N GLY A 90 -51.05 -17.06 -33.19
CA GLY A 90 -50.09 -16.81 -34.28
C GLY A 90 -50.71 -16.67 -35.68
N GLY A 91 -52.00 -16.33 -35.80
CA GLY A 91 -52.66 -16.23 -37.11
C GLY A 91 -52.38 -14.91 -37.85
N GLY A 92 -52.24 -13.80 -37.12
CA GLY A 92 -52.21 -12.45 -37.71
C GLY A 92 -50.91 -12.09 -38.44
N ASN A 93 -49.75 -12.40 -37.85
CA ASN A 93 -48.45 -12.06 -38.45
C ASN A 93 -48.13 -12.88 -39.70
N VAL A 94 -48.52 -14.17 -39.72
CA VAL A 94 -48.28 -15.05 -40.88
C VAL A 94 -49.10 -14.60 -42.11
N GLU A 95 -50.30 -14.07 -41.89
CA GLU A 95 -51.16 -13.59 -42.99
C GLU A 95 -50.73 -12.24 -43.54
N ILE A 96 -50.19 -11.37 -42.69
CA ILE A 96 -49.59 -10.08 -43.11
C ILE A 96 -48.31 -10.33 -43.92
N LEU A 97 -47.45 -11.26 -43.50
CA LEU A 97 -46.25 -11.63 -44.26
C LEU A 97 -46.61 -12.20 -45.64
N LYS A 98 -47.58 -13.12 -45.71
CA LYS A 98 -48.10 -13.64 -46.99
C LYS A 98 -48.67 -12.56 -47.91
N LEU A 99 -49.30 -11.51 -47.36
CA LEU A 99 -49.79 -10.38 -48.15
C LEU A 99 -48.62 -9.59 -48.75
N PHE A 100 -47.58 -9.31 -47.98
CA PHE A 100 -46.41 -8.59 -48.48
C PHE A 100 -45.63 -9.42 -49.52
N ASP A 101 -45.53 -10.73 -49.34
CA ASP A 101 -44.88 -11.63 -50.30
C ASP A 101 -45.65 -11.65 -51.63
N THR A 102 -46.98 -11.83 -51.59
CA THR A 102 -47.81 -11.84 -52.81
C THR A 102 -47.82 -10.49 -53.54
N VAL A 103 -47.83 -9.36 -52.83
CA VAL A 103 -47.67 -8.03 -53.46
C VAL A 103 -46.29 -7.87 -54.10
N SER A 104 -45.25 -8.43 -53.49
CA SER A 104 -43.89 -8.39 -54.04
C SER A 104 -43.75 -9.27 -55.29
N SER A 105 -44.31 -10.49 -55.26
CA SER A 105 -44.41 -11.37 -56.43
C SER A 105 -45.22 -10.74 -57.56
N LEU A 106 -46.33 -10.06 -57.26
CA LEU A 106 -47.13 -9.33 -58.26
C LEU A 106 -46.32 -8.21 -58.91
N LYS A 107 -45.56 -7.43 -58.13
CA LYS A 107 -44.67 -6.39 -58.67
C LYS A 107 -43.63 -6.99 -59.61
N LEU A 108 -43.04 -8.13 -59.25
CA LEU A 108 -42.06 -8.83 -60.08
C LEU A 108 -42.69 -9.33 -61.39
N ALA A 109 -43.86 -9.97 -61.33
CA ALA A 109 -44.59 -10.45 -62.50
C ALA A 109 -44.95 -9.29 -63.44
N TYR A 110 -45.31 -8.12 -62.89
CA TYR A 110 -45.59 -6.93 -63.67
C TYR A 110 -44.34 -6.39 -64.40
N ILE A 111 -43.16 -6.43 -63.76
CA ILE A 111 -41.89 -6.06 -64.39
C ILE A 111 -41.55 -7.04 -65.52
N GLN A 112 -41.73 -8.34 -65.31
CA GLN A 112 -41.51 -9.36 -66.35
C GLN A 112 -42.44 -9.14 -67.56
N LEU A 113 -43.69 -8.75 -67.30
CA LEU A 113 -44.63 -8.38 -68.35
C LEU A 113 -44.12 -7.17 -69.12
N GLN A 114 -43.66 -6.11 -68.46
CA GLN A 114 -43.07 -4.93 -69.13
C GLN A 114 -41.83 -5.29 -69.96
N GLN A 115 -40.96 -6.16 -69.46
CA GLN A 115 -39.75 -6.60 -70.16
C GLN A 115 -40.07 -7.45 -71.40
N ALA A 116 -41.12 -8.28 -71.37
CA ALA A 116 -41.52 -9.11 -72.50
C ALA A 116 -42.02 -8.29 -73.72
N HIS A 117 -42.31 -7.01 -73.54
CA HIS A 117 -42.71 -6.12 -74.63
C HIS A 117 -41.50 -5.60 -75.45
N ILE A 118 -40.25 -5.74 -74.97
CA ILE A 118 -39.06 -5.20 -75.64
C ILE A 118 -37.84 -6.15 -75.51
N PRO A 119 -37.39 -6.81 -76.60
CA PRO A 119 -38.06 -6.90 -77.90
C PRO A 119 -39.35 -7.73 -77.80
N TYR A 120 -40.35 -7.40 -78.61
CA TYR A 120 -41.68 -8.01 -78.57
C TYR A 120 -41.62 -9.54 -78.73
N ASP A 121 -42.04 -10.27 -77.69
CA ASP A 121 -42.08 -11.72 -77.67
C ASP A 121 -43.45 -12.20 -77.16
N PRO A 122 -44.34 -12.69 -78.04
CA PRO A 122 -45.72 -13.00 -77.69
C PRO A 122 -45.84 -14.15 -76.67
N GLU A 123 -44.91 -15.11 -76.69
CA GLU A 123 -44.92 -16.23 -75.76
C GLU A 123 -44.50 -15.78 -74.35
N LYS A 124 -43.48 -14.90 -74.27
CA LYS A 124 -43.09 -14.29 -72.98
C LYS A 124 -44.16 -13.36 -72.42
N ILE A 125 -44.88 -12.62 -73.27
CA ILE A 125 -46.00 -11.78 -72.85
C ILE A 125 -47.12 -12.64 -72.26
N LYS A 126 -47.47 -13.74 -72.93
CA LYS A 126 -48.50 -14.67 -72.44
C LYS A 126 -48.10 -15.28 -71.09
N ALA A 127 -46.88 -15.79 -70.96
CA ALA A 127 -46.37 -16.38 -69.73
C ALA A 127 -46.35 -15.36 -68.56
N ALA A 128 -45.89 -14.13 -68.80
CA ALA A 128 -45.87 -13.09 -67.77
C ALA A 128 -47.30 -12.64 -67.38
N ASN A 129 -48.24 -12.61 -68.32
CA ASN A 129 -49.63 -12.27 -68.03
C ASN A 129 -50.31 -13.35 -67.17
N GLU A 130 -50.04 -14.63 -67.42
CA GLU A 130 -50.52 -15.75 -66.58
C GLU A 130 -50.02 -15.62 -65.14
N LEU A 131 -48.76 -15.22 -64.93
CA LEU A 131 -48.20 -14.96 -63.59
C LEU A 131 -48.88 -13.78 -62.88
N VAL A 132 -49.13 -12.68 -63.58
CA VAL A 132 -49.86 -11.53 -63.02
C VAL A 132 -51.26 -11.94 -62.56
N VAL A 133 -51.98 -12.70 -63.38
CA VAL A 133 -53.33 -13.20 -63.02
C VAL A 133 -53.26 -14.10 -61.79
N ALA A 134 -52.31 -15.03 -61.73
CA ALA A 134 -52.14 -15.94 -60.60
C ALA A 134 -51.90 -15.20 -59.27
N GLU A 135 -51.06 -14.16 -59.27
CA GLU A 135 -50.77 -13.36 -58.08
C GLU A 135 -51.96 -12.48 -57.66
N VAL A 136 -52.71 -11.91 -58.62
CA VAL A 136 -53.95 -11.18 -58.33
C VAL A 136 -55.00 -12.10 -57.72
N GLU A 137 -55.11 -13.34 -58.18
CA GLU A 137 -55.99 -14.34 -57.58
C GLU A 137 -55.57 -14.72 -56.16
N ALA A 138 -54.26 -14.84 -55.90
CA ALA A 138 -53.72 -15.08 -54.56
C ALA A 138 -54.08 -13.93 -53.59
N LEU A 139 -53.92 -12.68 -54.03
CA LEU A 139 -54.37 -11.49 -53.30
C LEU A 139 -55.87 -11.50 -53.02
N CYS A 140 -56.68 -11.95 -53.98
CA CYS A 140 -58.12 -12.09 -53.79
C CYS A 140 -58.49 -13.16 -52.76
N LYS A 141 -57.74 -14.27 -52.70
CA LYS A 141 -57.91 -15.32 -51.67
C LYS A 141 -57.57 -14.77 -50.27
N ILE A 142 -56.46 -14.06 -50.13
CA ILE A 142 -56.06 -13.41 -48.86
C ILE A 142 -57.13 -12.39 -48.42
N LYS A 143 -57.63 -11.56 -49.33
CA LYS A 143 -58.69 -10.57 -49.07
C LYS A 143 -59.99 -11.23 -48.59
N ARG A 144 -60.39 -12.37 -49.19
CA ARG A 144 -61.58 -13.12 -48.77
C ARG A 144 -61.40 -13.72 -47.38
N ALA A 145 -60.27 -14.38 -47.12
CA ALA A 145 -59.96 -14.94 -45.80
C ALA A 145 -59.96 -13.86 -44.69
N TYR A 146 -59.41 -12.67 -44.97
CA TYR A 146 -59.45 -11.55 -44.03
C TYR A 146 -60.88 -11.06 -43.74
N LYS A 147 -61.72 -10.95 -44.78
CA LYS A 147 -63.13 -10.56 -44.61
C LYS A 147 -63.89 -11.59 -43.76
N GLU A 148 -63.71 -12.89 -44.03
CA GLU A 148 -64.35 -13.96 -43.26
C GLU A 148 -63.93 -13.94 -41.78
N LYS A 149 -62.64 -13.73 -41.48
CA LYS A 149 -62.15 -13.57 -40.10
C LYS A 149 -62.69 -12.31 -39.40
N LYS A 150 -62.87 -11.20 -40.12
CA LYS A 150 -63.46 -9.97 -39.58
C LYS A 150 -64.91 -10.17 -39.13
N HIS A 151 -65.66 -11.09 -39.75
CA HIS A 151 -67.02 -11.44 -39.32
C HIS A 151 -67.04 -12.31 -38.05
N LEU A 152 -66.05 -13.19 -37.83
CA LEU A 152 -65.90 -13.92 -36.56
C LEU A 152 -65.35 -13.07 -35.41
N GLY A 153 -64.48 -12.09 -35.70
CA GLY A 153 -63.74 -11.32 -34.69
C GLY A 153 -64.49 -10.16 -34.00
N LYS A 154 -65.73 -9.85 -34.41
CA LYS A 154 -66.50 -8.72 -33.87
C LYS A 154 -66.95 -8.88 -32.40
N VAL A 155 -66.89 -10.09 -31.84
CA VAL A 155 -67.47 -10.38 -30.51
C VAL A 155 -66.44 -10.38 -29.36
N LYS A 156 -65.11 -10.32 -29.59
CA LYS A 156 -64.14 -10.55 -28.49
C LYS A 156 -62.83 -9.74 -28.44
N LEU A 157 -62.62 -8.71 -29.26
CA LEU A 157 -61.29 -8.05 -29.36
C LEU A 157 -61.19 -6.60 -28.82
N GLY A 158 -62.25 -6.04 -28.22
CA GLY A 158 -62.30 -4.60 -27.90
C GLY A 158 -61.70 -4.13 -26.57
N SER A 159 -61.62 -4.99 -25.54
CA SER A 159 -61.30 -4.53 -24.17
C SER A 159 -59.83 -4.76 -23.77
N SER A 160 -59.24 -5.92 -24.05
CA SER A 160 -57.91 -6.29 -23.51
C SER A 160 -56.72 -5.52 -24.12
N HIS A 161 -56.83 -5.02 -25.36
CA HIS A 161 -55.73 -4.27 -25.99
C HIS A 161 -55.65 -2.80 -25.54
N SER A 162 -56.78 -2.19 -25.17
CA SER A 162 -56.83 -0.80 -24.70
C SER A 162 -56.17 -0.63 -23.32
N GLU A 163 -56.46 -1.56 -22.41
CA GLU A 163 -55.88 -1.56 -21.05
C GLU A 163 -54.36 -1.79 -21.05
N LEU A 164 -53.88 -2.69 -21.92
CA LEU A 164 -52.44 -2.96 -22.05
C LEU A 164 -51.65 -1.75 -22.59
N ILE A 165 -52.25 -0.96 -23.48
CA ILE A 165 -51.65 0.25 -24.03
C ILE A 165 -51.53 1.31 -22.92
N GLN A 166 -52.58 1.54 -22.14
CA GLN A 166 -52.56 2.50 -21.03
C GLN A 166 -51.53 2.14 -19.95
N VAL A 167 -51.35 0.86 -19.63
CA VAL A 167 -50.32 0.41 -18.68
C VAL A 167 -48.91 0.67 -19.21
N LYS A 168 -48.67 0.41 -20.50
CA LYS A 168 -47.37 0.69 -21.15
C LYS A 168 -47.09 2.19 -21.25
N GLU A 169 -48.10 3.00 -21.53
CA GLU A 169 -47.98 4.47 -21.54
C GLU A 169 -47.61 5.00 -20.16
N LYS A 170 -48.30 4.55 -19.10
CA LYS A 170 -47.98 4.95 -17.73
C LYS A 170 -46.57 4.53 -17.29
N LEU A 171 -46.14 3.33 -17.67
CA LEU A 171 -44.77 2.87 -17.41
C LEU A 171 -43.75 3.71 -18.16
N LEU A 172 -44.04 4.10 -19.40
CA LEU A 172 -43.16 4.95 -20.21
C LEU A 172 -43.05 6.36 -19.62
N GLU A 173 -44.16 6.94 -19.15
CA GLU A 173 -44.17 8.23 -18.44
C GLU A 173 -43.32 8.17 -17.16
N GLN A 174 -43.42 7.07 -16.41
CA GLN A 174 -42.63 6.84 -15.20
C GLN A 174 -41.14 6.67 -15.50
N LEU A 175 -40.78 5.92 -16.55
CA LEU A 175 -39.38 5.77 -16.96
C LEU A 175 -38.81 7.09 -17.47
N LYS A 176 -39.60 7.90 -18.18
CA LYS A 176 -39.19 9.24 -18.61
C LYS A 176 -38.93 10.16 -17.42
N SER A 177 -39.83 10.21 -16.43
CA SER A 177 -39.63 11.06 -15.26
C SER A 177 -38.40 10.63 -14.45
N GLN A 178 -38.18 9.31 -14.32
CA GLN A 178 -36.98 8.78 -13.68
C GLN A 178 -35.69 9.14 -14.44
N ALA A 179 -35.70 9.05 -15.78
CA ALA A 179 -34.57 9.47 -16.60
C ALA A 179 -34.25 10.95 -16.39
N THR A 180 -35.26 11.84 -16.43
CA THR A 180 -35.05 13.27 -16.21
C THR A 180 -34.54 13.60 -14.80
N ALA A 181 -34.98 12.85 -13.78
CA ALA A 181 -34.48 13.01 -12.42
C ALA A 181 -33.01 12.58 -12.31
N LYS A 182 -32.63 11.48 -12.96
CA LYS A 182 -31.24 11.00 -13.01
C LYS A 182 -30.34 11.93 -13.81
N ASP A 183 -30.82 12.50 -14.92
CA ASP A 183 -30.08 13.49 -15.68
C ASP A 183 -29.79 14.75 -14.84
N SER A 184 -30.76 15.17 -14.01
CA SER A 184 -30.58 16.29 -13.08
C SER A 184 -29.56 15.97 -11.97
N GLU A 185 -29.57 14.74 -11.45
CA GLU A 185 -28.57 14.25 -10.48
C GLU A 185 -27.16 14.21 -11.10
N ILE A 186 -27.03 13.73 -12.34
CA ILE A 186 -25.77 13.71 -13.09
C ILE A 186 -25.22 15.13 -13.27
N LEU A 187 -26.06 16.10 -13.64
CA LEU A 187 -25.64 17.50 -13.79
C LEU A 187 -25.14 18.09 -12.45
N SER A 188 -25.83 17.81 -11.35
CA SER A 188 -25.41 18.23 -10.01
C SER A 188 -24.06 17.63 -9.61
N LEU A 189 -23.87 16.33 -9.83
CA LEU A 189 -22.61 15.64 -9.51
C LEU A 189 -21.45 16.14 -10.38
N ARG A 190 -21.70 16.41 -11.66
CA ARG A 190 -20.68 17.01 -12.55
C ARG A 190 -20.25 18.39 -12.06
N GLY A 191 -21.19 19.23 -11.62
CA GLY A 191 -20.85 20.54 -11.03
C GLY A 191 -20.02 20.42 -9.75
N GLN A 192 -20.35 19.46 -8.87
CA GLN A 192 -19.54 19.22 -7.66
C GLN A 192 -18.12 18.73 -7.98
N LEU A 193 -17.96 17.93 -9.03
CA LEU A 193 -16.66 17.48 -9.50
C LEU A 193 -15.82 18.66 -10.00
N GLU A 194 -16.39 19.53 -10.83
CA GLU A 194 -15.72 20.73 -11.33
C GLU A 194 -15.32 21.69 -10.19
N ASP A 195 -16.18 21.88 -9.18
CA ASP A 195 -15.86 22.67 -7.98
C ASP A 195 -14.72 22.06 -7.15
N LEU A 196 -14.65 20.73 -7.06
CA LEU A 196 -13.55 20.03 -6.38
C LEU A 196 -12.25 20.12 -7.18
N ASP A 197 -12.31 19.99 -8.51
CA ASP A 197 -11.16 20.13 -9.39
C ASP A 197 -10.58 21.55 -9.32
N LEU A 198 -11.43 22.58 -9.29
CA LEU A 198 -11.01 23.97 -9.06
C LEU A 198 -10.32 24.15 -7.70
N LYS A 199 -10.88 23.58 -6.63
CA LYS A 199 -10.25 23.63 -5.29
C LYS A 199 -8.92 22.88 -5.25
N ASN A 200 -8.83 21.72 -5.89
CA ASN A 200 -7.60 20.95 -5.98
C ASN A 200 -6.53 21.74 -6.75
N ALA A 201 -6.88 22.36 -7.88
CA ALA A 201 -5.98 23.23 -8.61
C ALA A 201 -5.51 24.41 -7.75
N GLU A 202 -6.41 25.06 -7.00
CA GLU A 202 -6.04 26.15 -6.09
C GLU A 202 -5.10 25.68 -4.96
N LEU A 203 -5.31 24.48 -4.42
CA LEU A 203 -4.45 23.88 -3.40
C LEU A 203 -3.08 23.51 -3.97
N THR A 204 -3.02 22.93 -5.17
CA THR A 204 -1.78 22.63 -5.88
C THR A 204 -0.99 23.92 -6.14
N ASP A 205 -1.62 24.98 -6.64
CA ASP A 205 -0.97 26.28 -6.84
C ASP A 205 -0.45 26.89 -5.53
N LYS A 206 -1.17 26.70 -4.42
CA LYS A 206 -0.72 27.14 -3.09
C LYS A 206 0.50 26.34 -2.62
N LEU A 207 0.53 25.03 -2.88
CA LEU A 207 1.67 24.17 -2.57
C LEU A 207 2.89 24.53 -3.41
N GLU A 208 2.72 24.70 -4.72
CA GLU A 208 3.81 25.10 -5.62
C GLU A 208 4.39 26.46 -5.22
N ARG A 209 3.55 27.44 -4.88
CA ARG A 209 4.02 28.73 -4.34
C ARG A 209 4.80 28.58 -3.05
N LYS A 210 4.34 27.76 -2.10
CA LYS A 210 5.09 27.48 -0.87
C LYS A 210 6.44 26.81 -1.16
N CYS A 211 6.47 25.81 -2.06
CA CYS A 211 7.72 25.16 -2.45
C CYS A 211 8.69 26.13 -3.13
N LEU A 212 8.20 27.05 -3.98
CA LEU A 212 9.03 28.07 -4.62
C LEU A 212 9.52 29.15 -3.62
N GLU A 213 8.74 29.45 -2.59
CA GLU A 213 9.16 30.31 -1.47
C GLU A 213 10.24 29.61 -0.61
N GLU A 214 10.08 28.31 -0.35
CA GLU A 214 11.08 27.43 0.31
C GLU A 214 12.32 27.14 -0.55
N GLU A 215 12.25 27.36 -1.87
CA GLU A 215 13.41 27.23 -2.78
C GLU A 215 14.15 28.56 -2.95
N LYS A 216 13.45 29.71 -2.81
CA LYS A 216 14.05 31.06 -2.82
C LYS A 216 14.71 31.41 -1.49
N VAL A 217 14.15 30.95 -0.39
CA VAL A 217 14.85 30.95 0.90
C VAL A 217 15.46 29.56 0.98
N GLY A 218 16.76 29.38 0.70
CA GLY A 218 17.43 28.08 0.82
C GLY A 218 17.43 27.57 2.27
N VAL A 219 16.25 27.20 2.79
CA VAL A 219 16.04 26.77 4.17
C VAL A 219 16.38 25.29 4.22
N PHE A 220 17.67 25.02 4.06
CA PHE A 220 18.28 24.07 4.96
C PHE A 220 18.01 24.61 6.37
N ASN A 221 16.99 24.07 7.05
CA ASN A 221 16.90 24.19 8.50
C ASN A 221 18.08 23.37 9.07
N GLN A 222 19.28 23.93 9.01
CA GLN A 222 20.48 23.39 9.64
C GLN A 222 20.23 22.87 11.06
N PRO A 223 19.47 23.58 11.93
CA PRO A 223 19.08 23.02 13.22
C PRO A 223 18.31 21.70 13.09
N SER A 224 17.35 21.57 12.16
CA SER A 224 16.57 20.33 12.03
C SER A 224 17.40 19.13 11.53
N PHE A 225 18.37 19.33 10.64
CA PHE A 225 19.27 18.24 10.23
C PHE A 225 20.22 17.85 11.37
N GLN A 226 20.82 18.82 12.04
CA GLN A 226 21.72 18.57 13.16
C GLN A 226 20.99 17.90 14.34
N ASP A 227 19.73 18.30 14.59
CA ASP A 227 18.87 17.69 15.60
C ASP A 227 18.50 16.25 15.22
N ALA A 228 18.17 15.98 13.95
CA ALA A 228 17.93 14.64 13.46
C ALA A 228 19.20 13.76 13.57
N PHE A 229 20.37 14.31 13.25
CA PHE A 229 21.65 13.63 13.40
C PHE A 229 21.93 13.28 14.87
N ASN A 230 21.74 14.24 15.77
CA ASN A 230 21.90 14.05 17.21
C ASN A 230 20.88 13.05 17.76
N ALA A 231 19.62 13.10 17.30
CA ALA A 231 18.58 12.15 17.66
C ALA A 231 18.91 10.73 17.20
N ALA A 232 19.39 10.55 15.97
CA ALA A 232 19.84 9.25 15.45
C ALA A 232 21.02 8.70 16.25
N SER A 233 22.04 9.53 16.51
CA SER A 233 23.19 9.12 17.33
C SER A 233 22.77 8.73 18.76
N LYS A 234 21.88 9.52 19.38
CA LYS A 234 21.31 9.20 20.70
C LYS A 234 20.50 7.90 20.67
N ALA A 235 19.70 7.67 19.64
CA ALA A 235 18.90 6.47 19.53
C ALA A 235 19.75 5.20 19.32
N ILE A 236 20.87 5.31 18.59
CA ILE A 236 21.89 4.25 18.48
C ILE A 236 22.50 3.95 19.85
N HIS A 237 22.88 4.99 20.60
CA HIS A 237 23.37 4.85 21.96
C HIS A 237 22.31 4.22 22.91
N ASP A 238 21.05 4.61 22.79
CA ASP A 238 19.98 4.06 23.63
C ASP A 238 19.65 2.61 23.28
N PHE A 239 19.76 2.20 22.01
CA PHE A 239 19.61 0.81 21.59
C PHE A 239 20.82 -0.07 21.92
N SER A 240 22.03 0.50 22.01
CA SER A 240 23.21 -0.26 22.43
C SER A 240 23.06 -0.80 23.87
N LYS A 241 22.33 -0.09 24.74
CA LYS A 241 22.06 -0.50 26.13
C LYS A 241 21.34 -1.84 26.25
N PRO A 242 20.13 -2.05 25.66
CA PRO A 242 19.48 -3.35 25.69
C PRO A 242 20.30 -4.41 24.95
N LEU A 243 20.98 -4.09 23.85
CA LEU A 243 21.85 -5.03 23.16
C LEU A 243 22.94 -5.58 24.09
N ILE A 244 23.71 -4.70 24.73
CA ILE A 244 24.75 -5.07 25.71
C ILE A 244 24.14 -5.79 26.91
N SER A 245 22.95 -5.38 27.38
CA SER A 245 22.27 -6.04 28.49
C SER A 245 21.93 -7.50 28.17
N PHE A 246 21.42 -7.77 26.96
CA PHE A 246 21.14 -9.14 26.51
C PHE A 246 22.43 -9.95 26.37
N MET A 247 23.50 -9.38 25.82
CA MET A 247 24.82 -10.03 25.77
C MET A 247 25.29 -10.46 27.17
N LYS A 248 25.19 -9.58 28.17
CA LYS A 248 25.56 -9.91 29.57
C LYS A 248 24.74 -11.06 30.13
N ILE A 249 23.41 -11.03 29.95
CA ILE A 249 22.51 -12.06 30.50
C ILE A 249 22.74 -13.41 29.81
N SER A 250 23.10 -13.39 28.54
CA SER A 250 23.46 -14.55 27.76
C SER A 250 24.90 -15.05 28.00
N GLY A 251 25.61 -14.46 28.97
CA GLY A 251 26.95 -14.91 29.38
C GLY A 251 28.08 -14.55 28.41
N TRP A 252 27.89 -13.55 27.55
CA TRP A 252 28.95 -13.11 26.65
C TRP A 252 30.02 -12.33 27.41
N ASP A 253 31.27 -12.58 27.05
CA ASP A 253 32.38 -11.72 27.44
C ASP A 253 32.35 -10.45 26.57
N LEU A 254 32.02 -9.32 27.19
CA LEU A 254 31.95 -8.03 26.51
C LEU A 254 33.32 -7.52 26.06
N ASP A 255 34.38 -7.91 26.75
CA ASP A 255 35.74 -7.50 26.42
C ASP A 255 36.18 -8.22 25.13
N LEU A 256 35.93 -9.53 25.04
CA LEU A 256 36.13 -10.30 23.79
C LEU A 256 35.20 -9.84 22.67
N ALA A 257 33.94 -9.54 22.98
CA ALA A 257 32.97 -9.09 21.97
C ALA A 257 33.37 -7.73 21.37
N ALA A 258 33.78 -6.76 22.20
CA ALA A 258 34.25 -5.46 21.70
C ALA A 258 35.48 -5.60 20.80
N ASN A 259 36.43 -6.46 21.18
CA ASN A 259 37.63 -6.73 20.37
C ASN A 259 37.35 -7.54 19.08
N SER A 260 36.25 -8.31 19.06
CA SER A 260 35.81 -8.98 17.82
C SER A 260 35.17 -8.03 16.81
N ILE A 261 34.64 -6.90 17.30
CA ILE A 261 33.98 -5.86 16.49
C ILE A 261 35.01 -4.88 15.92
N GLU A 262 35.90 -4.41 16.79
CA GLU A 262 37.05 -3.59 16.42
C GLU A 262 38.27 -4.44 16.72
N GLU A 263 38.96 -4.88 15.66
CA GLU A 263 40.11 -5.81 15.72
C GLU A 263 40.98 -5.62 16.97
N ASP A 264 41.48 -6.72 17.56
CA ASP A 264 42.18 -6.86 18.86
C ASP A 264 43.27 -5.81 19.22
N ALA A 265 43.66 -4.96 18.28
CA ALA A 265 44.67 -3.90 18.44
C ALA A 265 44.15 -2.59 19.06
N VAL A 266 42.85 -2.41 19.33
CA VAL A 266 42.34 -1.15 19.92
C VAL A 266 42.61 -1.08 21.42
N VAL A 267 43.37 -0.06 21.84
CA VAL A 267 43.63 0.23 23.26
C VAL A 267 42.67 1.33 23.73
N TYR A 268 41.67 0.94 24.54
CA TYR A 268 40.70 1.86 25.11
C TYR A 268 41.30 2.66 26.28
N SER A 269 41.09 3.97 26.28
CA SER A 269 41.52 4.91 27.33
C SER A 269 40.88 4.59 28.68
N LYS A 270 39.59 4.23 28.68
CA LYS A 270 38.84 3.78 29.87
C LYS A 270 38.12 2.48 29.55
N ARG A 271 37.99 1.58 30.55
CA ARG A 271 37.25 0.31 30.38
C ARG A 271 35.80 0.54 29.91
N CYS A 272 35.16 1.62 30.35
CA CYS A 272 33.80 1.97 29.93
C CYS A 272 33.68 2.41 28.47
N HIS A 273 34.78 2.73 27.78
CA HIS A 273 34.77 3.16 26.37
C HIS A 273 34.48 2.02 25.39
N LYS A 274 34.58 0.76 25.83
CA LYS A 274 34.17 -0.40 25.02
C LYS A 274 32.72 -0.33 24.55
N LYS A 275 31.87 0.46 25.23
CA LYS A 275 30.50 0.76 24.76
C LYS A 275 30.47 1.35 23.34
N TYR A 276 31.47 2.16 22.97
CA TYR A 276 31.55 2.82 21.67
C TYR A 276 31.80 1.84 20.53
N ALA A 277 32.43 0.68 20.79
CA ALA A 277 32.57 -0.37 19.78
C ALA A 277 31.20 -0.95 19.39
N PHE A 278 30.30 -1.16 20.35
CA PHE A 278 28.94 -1.62 20.07
C PHE A 278 28.12 -0.55 19.33
N GLU A 279 28.27 0.73 19.71
CA GLU A 279 27.64 1.84 18.99
C GLU A 279 28.15 1.93 17.54
N ALA A 280 29.46 1.82 17.33
CA ALA A 280 30.10 1.78 16.01
C ALA A 280 29.59 0.61 15.17
N TYR A 281 29.48 -0.59 15.76
CA TYR A 281 28.88 -1.75 15.11
C TYR A 281 27.45 -1.47 14.62
N ILE A 282 26.61 -0.93 15.50
CA ILE A 282 25.22 -0.61 15.17
C ILE A 282 25.17 0.45 14.07
N ALA A 283 25.92 1.55 14.22
CA ALA A 283 25.96 2.63 13.23
C ALA A 283 26.40 2.11 11.86
N ARG A 284 27.51 1.35 11.78
CA ARG A 284 27.98 0.73 10.53
C ARG A 284 26.87 -0.10 9.88
N ARG A 285 26.18 -0.95 10.64
CA ARG A 285 25.08 -1.80 10.11
C ARG A 285 23.86 -0.99 9.69
N MET A 286 23.55 0.07 10.42
CA MET A 286 22.43 0.96 10.13
C MET A 286 22.67 1.76 8.84
N PHE A 287 23.88 2.26 8.59
CA PHE A 287 24.19 3.04 7.39
C PHE A 287 24.71 2.21 6.20
N HIS A 288 25.04 0.93 6.39
CA HIS A 288 25.56 0.06 5.34
C HIS A 288 24.61 -0.12 4.14
N GLY A 289 25.13 0.03 2.92
CA GLY A 289 24.42 -0.30 1.68
C GLY A 289 23.19 0.54 1.38
N ILE A 290 23.09 1.74 1.97
CA ILE A 290 21.97 2.65 1.75
C ILE A 290 22.31 3.64 0.64
N SER A 291 21.42 3.76 -0.34
CA SER A 291 21.34 4.96 -1.15
C SER A 291 20.44 5.97 -0.46
N ILE A 292 20.91 7.20 -0.27
CA ILE A 292 20.10 8.28 0.32
C ILE A 292 18.81 8.50 -0.50
N GLN A 293 18.81 8.18 -1.81
CA GLN A 293 17.59 8.23 -2.65
C GLN A 293 16.52 7.19 -2.29
N SER A 294 16.86 6.08 -1.62
CA SER A 294 15.85 5.04 -1.32
C SER A 294 15.04 5.33 -0.06
N CYS A 295 15.42 6.36 0.70
CA CYS A 295 14.69 6.81 1.89
C CYS A 295 13.78 7.96 1.50
N ASN A 296 12.76 7.71 0.68
CA ASN A 296 11.74 8.71 0.42
C ASN A 296 10.95 8.90 1.72
N PHE A 297 11.11 10.09 2.32
CA PHE A 297 10.32 10.54 3.44
C PHE A 297 8.96 10.96 2.90
N GLU A 298 8.06 9.99 2.70
CA GLU A 298 6.64 10.33 2.55
C GLU A 298 6.13 10.79 3.92
N ASP A 299 5.53 11.97 3.91
CA ASP A 299 5.21 12.79 5.08
C ASP A 299 4.43 11.98 6.13
N GLY A 300 5.00 11.94 7.34
CA GLY A 300 4.55 11.06 8.41
C GLY A 300 5.17 11.46 9.73
N THR A 301 5.02 12.74 10.10
CA THR A 301 5.44 13.32 11.38
C THR A 301 4.76 12.70 12.62
N GLY A 302 4.00 11.60 12.48
CA GLY A 302 3.17 11.01 13.53
C GLY A 302 3.35 9.51 13.77
N PHE A 303 4.57 8.95 13.71
CA PHE A 303 4.78 7.59 14.25
C PHE A 303 4.84 7.61 15.78
N ASP A 304 3.75 7.95 16.46
CA ASP A 304 3.67 7.88 17.93
C ASP A 304 3.83 6.43 18.41
N ASP A 305 3.27 5.48 17.65
CA ASP A 305 3.61 4.06 17.74
C ASP A 305 4.30 3.58 16.46
N PRO A 306 5.65 3.59 16.39
CA PRO A 306 6.36 3.18 15.21
C PRO A 306 6.27 1.67 14.95
N VAL A 307 5.88 0.85 15.92
CA VAL A 307 5.63 -0.58 15.68
C VAL A 307 4.20 -0.79 15.18
N GLY A 308 3.24 0.01 15.64
CA GLY A 308 1.88 0.06 15.12
C GLY A 308 1.87 0.30 13.62
N ALA A 309 2.55 1.34 13.15
CA ALA A 309 2.58 1.67 11.73
C ALA A 309 3.26 0.60 10.85
N LEU A 310 4.26 -0.11 11.39
CA LEU A 310 4.87 -1.26 10.71
C LEU A 310 3.91 -2.45 10.54
N ILE A 311 2.90 -2.54 11.41
CA ILE A 311 1.87 -3.58 11.34
C ILE A 311 0.74 -3.14 10.41
N GLU A 312 0.39 -1.86 10.41
CA GLU A 312 -0.62 -1.27 9.53
C GLU A 312 -0.20 -1.32 8.06
N ASP A 313 1.06 -0.99 7.75
CA ASP A 313 1.62 -1.12 6.40
C ASP A 313 2.98 -1.87 6.41
N PRO A 314 2.95 -3.22 6.31
CA PRO A 314 4.15 -4.06 6.25
C PRO A 314 4.98 -3.90 4.97
N ASP A 315 4.42 -3.30 3.91
CA ASP A 315 5.08 -3.12 2.62
C ASP A 315 5.63 -1.69 2.41
N SER A 316 5.40 -0.80 3.39
CA SER A 316 5.98 0.54 3.44
C SER A 316 7.51 0.51 3.28
N GLY A 317 8.07 1.63 2.78
CA GLY A 317 9.52 1.82 2.70
C GLY A 317 10.20 1.67 4.07
N PHE A 318 9.57 2.19 5.12
CA PHE A 318 10.06 2.06 6.50
C PHE A 318 10.02 0.61 7.01
N ALA A 319 9.00 -0.18 6.67
CA ALA A 319 8.95 -1.60 7.03
C ALA A 319 10.04 -2.43 6.33
N LYS A 320 10.23 -2.21 5.03
CA LYS A 320 11.33 -2.82 4.25
C LYS A 320 12.70 -2.44 4.81
N PHE A 321 12.88 -1.18 5.21
CA PHE A 321 14.07 -0.71 5.89
C PHE A 321 14.29 -1.42 7.24
N CYS A 322 13.28 -1.44 8.12
CA CYS A 322 13.36 -2.10 9.42
C CYS A 322 13.68 -3.59 9.28
N ARG A 323 13.05 -4.29 8.33
CA ARG A 323 13.33 -5.70 8.02
C ARG A 323 14.80 -5.89 7.64
N THR A 324 15.27 -5.14 6.65
CA THR A 324 16.65 -5.25 6.15
C THR A 324 17.65 -4.96 7.25
N LYS A 325 17.44 -3.87 7.99
CA LYS A 325 18.38 -3.37 8.99
C LYS A 325 18.42 -4.22 10.24
N TYR A 326 17.27 -4.74 10.69
CA TYR A 326 17.23 -5.66 11.81
C TYR A 326 18.07 -6.91 11.53
N LEU A 327 17.93 -7.49 10.33
CA LEU A 327 18.67 -8.69 9.94
C LEU A 327 20.19 -8.47 9.81
N LEU A 328 20.61 -7.22 9.60
CA LEU A 328 22.02 -6.79 9.56
C LEU A 328 22.58 -6.48 10.94
N VAL A 329 21.82 -5.78 11.78
CA VAL A 329 22.21 -5.36 13.14
C VAL A 329 22.18 -6.53 14.11
N VAL A 330 21.20 -7.44 13.99
CA VAL A 330 21.04 -8.58 14.90
C VAL A 330 21.40 -9.87 14.17
N HIS A 331 22.66 -10.28 14.33
CA HIS A 331 23.19 -11.52 13.78
C HIS A 331 22.45 -12.76 14.33
N PRO A 332 22.25 -13.84 13.54
CA PRO A 332 21.60 -15.07 14.00
C PRO A 332 22.17 -15.64 15.31
N LYS A 333 23.51 -15.60 15.46
CA LYS A 333 24.18 -16.02 16.72
C LYS A 333 23.78 -15.17 17.93
N MET A 334 23.53 -13.87 17.73
CA MET A 334 23.05 -13.00 18.81
C MET A 334 21.62 -13.39 19.20
N GLU A 335 20.72 -13.57 18.23
CA GLU A 335 19.34 -14.00 18.55
C GLU A 335 19.26 -15.35 19.25
N ALA A 336 19.96 -16.35 18.72
CA ALA A 336 20.00 -17.68 19.32
C ALA A 336 20.49 -17.60 20.78
N SER A 337 21.41 -16.69 21.08
CA SER A 337 21.91 -16.48 22.43
C SER A 337 20.97 -15.65 23.32
N PHE A 338 20.31 -14.63 22.76
CA PHE A 338 19.42 -13.74 23.51
C PHE A 338 18.07 -14.40 23.83
N PHE A 339 17.50 -15.08 22.83
CA PHE A 339 16.14 -15.62 22.86
C PHE A 339 16.10 -17.15 22.96
N GLY A 340 17.21 -17.83 22.69
CA GLY A 340 17.26 -19.31 22.67
C GLY A 340 16.76 -19.95 21.37
N ASN A 341 16.31 -19.15 20.40
CA ASN A 341 15.78 -19.59 19.10
C ASN A 341 15.95 -18.49 18.04
N LEU A 342 15.50 -18.76 16.81
CA LEU A 342 15.52 -17.82 15.67
C LEU A 342 14.11 -17.42 15.22
N ASP A 343 13.09 -17.62 16.07
CA ASP A 343 11.70 -17.32 15.72
C ASP A 343 11.51 -15.84 15.42
N HIS A 344 12.22 -14.98 16.18
CA HIS A 344 12.24 -13.54 15.99
C HIS A 344 12.72 -13.19 14.57
N ARG A 345 13.90 -13.68 14.16
CA ARG A 345 14.42 -13.51 12.80
C ARG A 345 13.49 -14.06 11.74
N MET A 346 12.89 -15.23 11.95
CA MET A 346 11.95 -15.82 10.98
C MET A 346 10.72 -14.94 10.77
N LEU A 347 10.18 -14.34 11.83
CA LEU A 347 9.07 -13.38 11.74
C LEU A 347 9.46 -12.15 10.91
N VAL A 348 10.61 -11.54 11.23
CA VAL A 348 11.10 -10.36 10.49
C VAL A 348 11.43 -10.70 9.04
N MET A 349 12.01 -11.88 8.78
CA MET A 349 12.24 -12.37 7.43
C MET A 349 10.96 -12.57 6.63
N ARG A 350 9.81 -12.79 7.27
CA ARG A 350 8.49 -12.88 6.61
C ARG A 350 7.78 -11.52 6.49
N GLY A 351 8.45 -10.41 6.81
CA GLY A 351 7.84 -9.08 6.79
C GLY A 351 6.95 -8.79 8.01
N LYS A 352 7.00 -9.62 9.06
CA LYS A 352 6.25 -9.40 10.29
C LYS A 352 7.12 -8.71 11.34
N HIS A 353 6.52 -7.84 12.13
CA HIS A 353 7.21 -7.01 13.11
C HIS A 353 6.84 -7.42 14.55
N PRO A 354 7.77 -8.00 15.33
CA PRO A 354 7.45 -8.52 16.67
C PRO A 354 7.24 -7.41 17.71
N ARG A 355 6.23 -7.57 18.57
CA ARG A 355 5.95 -6.62 19.68
C ARG A 355 6.80 -6.89 20.94
N THR A 356 8.06 -7.29 20.77
CA THR A 356 8.96 -7.50 21.91
C THR A 356 9.61 -6.18 22.33
N PRO A 357 9.94 -5.98 23.62
CA PRO A 357 10.61 -4.75 24.07
C PRO A 357 11.94 -4.50 23.35
N PHE A 358 12.69 -5.56 23.05
CA PHE A 358 13.94 -5.47 22.29
C PHE A 358 13.70 -4.96 20.87
N TYR A 359 12.70 -5.51 20.17
CA TYR A 359 12.35 -5.06 18.83
C TYR A 359 11.79 -3.64 18.81
N GLN A 360 10.97 -3.27 19.79
CA GLN A 360 10.47 -1.90 19.95
C GLN A 360 11.62 -0.90 20.13
N ALA A 361 12.64 -1.24 20.93
CA ALA A 361 13.84 -0.42 21.06
C ALA A 361 14.61 -0.30 19.74
N PHE A 362 14.73 -1.39 18.98
CA PHE A 362 15.30 -1.38 17.65
C PHE A 362 14.53 -0.46 16.69
N VAL A 363 13.19 -0.58 16.63
CA VAL A 363 12.35 0.21 15.72
C VAL A 363 12.41 1.70 16.06
N LYS A 364 12.47 2.07 17.34
CA LYS A 364 12.67 3.46 17.76
C LYS A 364 13.98 4.04 17.21
N MET A 365 15.08 3.28 17.29
CA MET A 365 16.35 3.67 16.68
C MET A 365 16.25 3.73 15.15
N ALA A 366 15.66 2.71 14.53
CA ALA A 366 15.48 2.65 13.08
C ALA A 366 14.70 3.85 12.55
N LYS A 367 13.64 4.28 13.27
CA LYS A 367 12.88 5.50 12.96
C LYS A 367 13.78 6.74 12.92
N CYS A 368 14.61 6.96 13.95
CA CYS A 368 15.48 8.13 13.97
C CYS A 368 16.50 8.13 12.82
N VAL A 369 17.07 6.97 12.49
CA VAL A 369 17.98 6.83 11.33
C VAL A 369 17.24 7.04 10.01
N TRP A 370 16.04 6.49 9.87
CA TRP A 370 15.20 6.65 8.68
C TRP A 370 14.85 8.12 8.44
N ILE A 371 14.45 8.85 9.49
CA ILE A 371 14.17 10.29 9.43
C ILE A 371 15.42 11.06 9.00
N LEU A 372 16.59 10.79 9.61
CA LEU A 372 17.84 11.44 9.22
C LEU A 372 18.16 11.24 7.73
N LEU A 373 18.00 10.01 7.23
CA LEU A 373 18.25 9.68 5.83
C LEU A 373 17.21 10.31 4.90
N GLY A 374 15.96 10.41 5.34
CA GLY A 374 14.88 11.09 4.62
C GLY A 374 15.16 12.59 4.46
N ILE A 375 15.59 13.26 5.53
CA ILE A 375 16.01 14.66 5.46
C ILE A 375 17.26 14.80 4.59
N ALA A 376 18.24 13.89 4.73
CA ALA A 376 19.44 13.87 3.88
C ALA A 376 19.09 13.76 2.38
N ALA A 377 17.99 13.09 2.05
CA ALA A 377 17.50 12.91 0.68
C ALA A 377 16.73 14.12 0.14
N SER A 378 16.00 14.84 0.99
CA SER A 378 15.18 15.98 0.59
C SER A 378 15.95 17.28 0.46
N VAL A 379 17.08 17.42 1.16
CA VAL A 379 17.91 18.64 1.11
C VAL A 379 18.55 18.81 -0.27
N LYS A 380 18.56 20.05 -0.76
CA LYS A 380 19.27 20.48 -1.99
C LYS A 380 20.42 21.45 -1.62
N PRO A 381 21.69 21.18 -1.99
CA PRO A 381 22.18 20.00 -2.69
C PRO A 381 22.09 18.73 -1.83
N LYS A 382 22.01 17.58 -2.50
CA LYS A 382 21.82 16.27 -1.85
C LYS A 382 22.94 16.01 -0.84
N ALA A 383 22.57 15.54 0.35
CA ALA A 383 23.55 15.17 1.35
C ALA A 383 24.34 13.93 0.90
N GLU A 384 25.62 13.89 1.25
CA GLU A 384 26.52 12.77 1.04
C GLU A 384 27.02 12.24 2.39
N ILE A 385 26.95 10.93 2.59
CA ILE A 385 27.52 10.29 3.78
C ILE A 385 29.00 10.03 3.53
N PHE A 386 29.85 10.37 4.49
CA PHE A 386 31.26 10.01 4.45
C PHE A 386 31.68 9.20 5.69
N GLU A 387 32.60 8.28 5.46
CA GLU A 387 33.13 7.38 6.48
C GLU A 387 34.60 7.70 6.77
N VAL A 388 34.99 7.70 8.05
CA VAL A 388 36.38 7.87 8.46
C VAL A 388 37.04 6.51 8.62
N LYS A 389 38.19 6.32 7.95
CA LYS A 389 38.95 5.08 8.02
C LYS A 389 39.77 4.99 9.31
N ARG A 390 39.85 3.79 9.87
CA ARG A 390 40.80 3.46 10.94
C ARG A 390 42.23 3.81 10.54
N GLY A 391 43.00 4.33 11.50
CA GLY A 391 44.39 4.75 11.32
C GLY A 391 44.58 6.15 10.75
N SER A 392 43.51 6.82 10.31
CA SER A 392 43.59 8.20 9.81
C SER A 392 44.02 9.17 10.93
N GLU A 393 44.77 10.20 10.56
CA GLU A 393 45.06 11.31 11.49
C GLU A 393 43.77 12.07 11.81
N PHE A 394 43.60 12.46 13.07
CA PHE A 394 42.44 13.23 13.51
C PHE A 394 42.46 14.65 12.92
N SER A 395 41.29 15.12 12.49
CA SER A 395 41.08 16.47 12.01
C SER A 395 39.78 17.01 12.59
N ASP A 396 39.89 18.04 13.42
CA ASP A 396 38.77 18.71 14.09
C ASP A 396 37.82 19.44 13.12
N VAL A 397 38.27 19.67 11.89
CA VAL A 397 37.47 20.26 10.80
C VAL A 397 36.27 19.38 10.45
N TYR A 398 36.48 18.06 10.33
CA TYR A 398 35.46 17.12 9.85
C TYR A 398 35.19 15.94 10.79
N MET A 399 35.89 15.88 11.92
CA MET A 399 35.73 14.84 12.94
C MET A 399 35.45 15.43 14.32
N GLU A 400 34.70 14.70 15.13
CA GLU A 400 34.37 15.01 16.53
C GLU A 400 34.77 13.83 17.42
N CYS A 401 35.47 14.10 18.54
CA CYS A 401 35.84 13.06 19.49
C CYS A 401 34.65 12.68 20.39
N VAL A 402 34.36 11.38 20.54
CA VAL A 402 33.26 10.89 21.40
C VAL A 402 33.49 11.03 22.90
N GLU A 403 34.72 11.33 23.32
CA GLU A 403 35.09 11.56 24.72
C GLU A 403 34.74 13.01 25.18
N GLY A 404 34.33 13.88 24.25
CA GLY A 404 34.00 15.29 24.51
C GLY A 404 35.24 16.15 24.71
N ASP A 405 35.15 17.44 24.33
CA ASP A 405 36.28 18.36 24.28
C ASP A 405 37.03 18.50 25.61
N LYS A 406 36.36 18.32 26.75
CA LYS A 406 36.92 18.51 28.10
C LYS A 406 37.78 17.34 28.60
N GLU A 407 37.50 16.11 28.18
CA GLU A 407 38.32 14.94 28.55
C GLU A 407 39.48 14.74 27.55
N ALA A 408 39.29 15.17 26.31
CA ALA A 408 40.30 15.18 25.26
C ALA A 408 41.31 16.34 25.37
N THR A 409 41.17 17.25 26.35
CA THR A 409 42.14 18.34 26.62
C THR A 409 42.76 18.27 28.02
N GLY A 410 42.15 17.56 28.98
CA GLY A 410 42.62 17.46 30.37
C GLY A 410 43.93 16.68 30.60
N GLY A 411 44.68 16.34 29.55
CA GLY A 411 45.97 15.66 29.62
C GLY A 411 46.80 15.77 28.34
N PHE A 412 46.53 16.77 27.52
CA PHE A 412 47.18 16.99 26.23
C PHE A 412 47.98 18.28 26.33
N ASP A 413 49.26 18.10 26.65
CA ASP A 413 50.26 19.15 26.64
C ASP A 413 50.34 19.76 25.23
N GLU A 414 50.64 21.05 25.17
CA GLU A 414 50.55 21.94 24.00
C GLU A 414 51.68 21.68 22.97
N GLY A 415 51.97 20.40 22.72
CA GLY A 415 53.03 19.91 21.85
C GLY A 415 52.64 18.61 21.14
N GLN A 416 52.15 18.73 19.89
CA GLN A 416 52.22 17.73 18.81
C GLN A 416 51.92 16.25 19.11
N THR A 417 51.02 15.91 20.05
CA THR A 417 50.51 14.53 20.09
C THR A 417 49.57 14.29 18.91
N ARG A 418 50.07 13.64 17.85
CA ARG A 418 49.23 13.18 16.74
C ARG A 418 48.23 12.16 17.26
N LEU A 419 46.94 12.49 17.12
CA LEU A 419 45.85 11.58 17.42
C LEU A 419 45.53 10.76 16.18
N LYS A 420 45.35 9.46 16.37
CA LYS A 420 44.86 8.57 15.32
C LYS A 420 43.45 8.11 15.62
N VAL A 421 42.67 7.94 14.57
CA VAL A 421 41.33 7.36 14.64
C VAL A 421 41.46 5.85 14.80
N GLU A 422 40.93 5.29 15.89
CA GLU A 422 40.84 3.83 16.04
C GLU A 422 39.64 3.28 15.30
N PHE A 423 38.48 3.94 15.42
CA PHE A 423 37.27 3.56 14.68
C PHE A 423 36.26 4.71 14.67
N MET A 424 35.36 4.65 13.68
CA MET A 424 34.24 5.58 13.52
C MET A 424 33.04 5.08 14.31
N VAL A 425 32.48 5.94 15.16
CA VAL A 425 31.28 5.66 15.97
C VAL A 425 30.01 6.07 15.23
N MET A 426 30.06 7.18 14.48
CA MET A 426 28.96 7.66 13.65
C MET A 426 29.53 8.28 12.36
N PRO A 427 28.95 7.99 11.18
CA PRO A 427 29.40 8.61 9.93
C PRO A 427 29.11 10.11 9.94
N GLY A 428 29.83 10.85 9.09
CA GLY A 428 29.59 12.27 8.87
C GLY A 428 28.73 12.52 7.63
N PHE A 429 28.24 13.75 7.48
CA PHE A 429 27.43 14.16 6.33
C PHE A 429 27.98 15.44 5.73
N ARG A 430 28.05 15.50 4.40
CA ARG A 430 28.37 16.70 3.63
C ARG A 430 27.13 17.16 2.88
N ILE A 431 26.77 18.43 3.02
CA ILE A 431 25.58 19.03 2.42
C ILE A 431 26.02 20.33 1.75
N GLY A 432 26.43 20.25 0.49
CA GLY A 432 27.10 21.36 -0.18
C GLY A 432 28.39 21.75 0.54
N ASP A 433 28.41 22.95 1.11
CA ASP A 433 29.53 23.50 1.90
C ASP A 433 29.39 23.25 3.41
N ILE A 434 28.22 22.77 3.86
CA ILE A 434 27.98 22.47 5.27
C ILE A 434 28.45 21.05 5.58
N LEU A 435 29.14 20.91 6.71
CA LEU A 435 29.73 19.66 7.14
C LEU A 435 29.26 19.28 8.54
N VAL A 436 28.61 18.13 8.64
CA VAL A 436 28.31 17.47 9.93
C VAL A 436 29.43 16.48 10.21
N ARG A 437 30.16 16.73 11.29
CA ARG A 437 31.38 15.99 11.64
C ARG A 437 31.07 14.53 11.95
N SER A 438 31.97 13.63 11.52
CA SER A 438 31.91 12.22 11.91
C SER A 438 32.39 12.05 13.35
N ARG A 439 31.66 11.26 14.14
CA ARG A 439 32.08 10.95 15.51
C ARG A 439 33.05 9.79 15.52
N VAL A 440 34.22 10.00 16.12
CA VAL A 440 35.33 9.04 16.09
C VAL A 440 35.86 8.77 17.49
N TYR A 441 36.35 7.54 17.68
CA TYR A 441 37.12 7.16 18.85
C TYR A 441 38.61 7.28 18.54
N LEU A 442 39.35 7.93 19.43
CA LEU A 442 40.75 8.31 19.20
C LEU A 442 41.70 7.61 20.16
N SER A 443 42.94 7.47 19.74
CA SER A 443 44.05 7.11 20.62
C SER A 443 45.32 7.88 20.22
N LYS A 444 46.30 7.93 21.13
CA LYS A 444 47.59 8.58 20.84
C LYS A 444 48.36 7.74 19.83
N MET A 445 48.94 8.36 18.79
CA MET A 445 49.95 7.69 17.98
C MET A 445 51.16 7.37 18.86
N ARG A 446 51.63 6.12 18.81
CA ARG A 446 52.95 5.78 19.35
C ARG A 446 53.98 6.32 18.36
N SER A 447 54.87 7.18 18.84
CA SER A 447 56.02 7.69 18.09
C SER A 447 56.94 6.57 17.67
#